data_AF-A0A3D0PR25-F1
#
_entry.id   AF-A0A3D0PR25-F1
#
_cell.length_a   1.000
_cell.length_b   1.000
_cell.length_c   1.000
_cell.angle_alpha   90.00
_cell.angle_beta   90.00
_cell.angle_gamma   90.00
#
_symmetry.space_group_name_H-M   'P 1'
#
loop_
_entity.id
_entity.type
_entity.pdbx_description
1 polymer ?
#
loop_
_entity_poly.entity_id
_entity_poly.type
_entity_poly.pdbx_seq_one_letter_code
_entity_poly.pdbx_strand_id
1 'polypeptide(L)'
;MENLMFCYQCQETAGCTGCTRSGVCGKTPDLARMQDLLIYTTKGLSTVTTALRAQGEEISSLVNHYITINLFTTITNANFDNEIFYQRVFETLKLKDELLAKIVDKRALPEAALWTATTREELDQKSVSAQVGVLASKNEDVRSLRELITYGLKGLAAYLKHANELNYDDAKISAFMQKALAATLDDSLSTEELIALTLETGKWGVEGMALLDTANTKTYGNPEITKVNIGVGNRPGILISGHDLRDLEQLLEQTQGTGVDVYTHSEMLPAHYYPAFKKYDNFVGNYGNAWWKQKEEFESFHGPILMTTNCVVPPKDSYK
;
A
#
# COMPACT_ATOMS: atom_id res chain seq x y z
N MET A 1 16.98 26.49 -3.97
CA MET A 1 17.63 25.21 -3.63
C MET A 1 16.93 24.14 -4.43
N GLU A 2 17.69 23.30 -5.13
CA GLU A 2 17.14 22.19 -5.90
C GLU A 2 16.63 21.11 -4.94
N ASN A 3 15.41 20.63 -5.16
CA ASN A 3 14.80 19.55 -4.38
C ASN A 3 15.30 18.22 -4.93
N LEU A 4 15.87 17.36 -4.10
CA LEU A 4 16.29 16.00 -4.52
C LEU A 4 15.09 15.04 -4.57
N MET A 5 14.03 15.35 -3.83
CA MET A 5 12.75 14.64 -3.82
C MET A 5 11.64 15.60 -3.38
N PHE A 6 10.38 15.17 -3.43
CA PHE A 6 9.30 15.86 -2.72
C PHE A 6 8.25 14.85 -2.24
N CYS A 7 8.10 14.71 -0.92
CA CYS A 7 7.12 13.80 -0.34
C CYS A 7 6.51 14.37 0.93
N TYR A 8 5.17 14.44 0.98
CA TYR A 8 4.41 14.99 2.12
C TYR A 8 3.24 14.10 2.58
N GLN A 9 3.25 12.82 2.23
CA GLN A 9 2.11 11.92 2.48
C GLN A 9 1.94 11.48 3.94
N CYS A 10 2.89 11.77 4.85
CA CYS A 10 2.80 11.37 6.25
C CYS A 10 2.86 12.58 7.20
N GLN A 11 2.30 12.39 8.39
CA GLN A 11 2.20 13.44 9.41
C GLN A 11 3.57 13.98 9.85
N GLU A 12 4.62 13.14 9.84
CA GLU A 12 5.99 13.51 10.22
C GLU A 12 6.77 14.22 9.10
N THR A 13 6.13 14.63 8.01
CA THR A 13 6.83 15.30 6.90
C THR A 13 7.58 16.55 7.37
N ALA A 14 8.76 16.79 6.82
CA ALA A 14 9.66 17.84 7.27
C ALA A 14 8.97 19.22 7.24
N GLY A 15 8.98 19.89 8.39
CA GLY A 15 8.38 21.23 8.56
C GLY A 15 6.87 21.29 8.34
N CYS A 16 6.16 20.14 8.30
CA CYS A 16 4.77 20.07 7.85
C CYS A 16 4.54 20.63 6.43
N THR A 17 5.58 20.63 5.59
CA THR A 17 5.52 21.15 4.21
C THR A 17 5.96 20.12 3.17
N GLY A 18 6.96 19.30 3.47
CA GLY A 18 7.48 18.31 2.53
C GLY A 18 8.94 17.92 2.78
N CYS A 19 9.23 16.63 2.68
CA CYS A 19 10.60 16.11 2.67
C CYS A 19 11.25 16.37 1.31
N THR A 20 12.31 17.20 1.25
CA THR A 20 12.95 17.63 -0.01
C THR A 20 14.37 17.13 -0.24
N ARG A 21 15.01 16.55 0.77
CA ARG A 21 16.38 16.01 0.71
C ARG A 21 16.48 14.55 1.12
N SER A 22 15.72 14.17 2.14
CA SER A 22 15.56 12.79 2.62
C SER A 22 14.24 12.73 3.38
N GLY A 23 13.59 11.56 3.39
CA GLY A 23 12.40 11.34 4.20
C GLY A 23 12.74 11.22 5.68
N VAL A 24 11.94 11.83 6.55
CA VAL A 24 12.02 11.62 8.01
C VAL A 24 11.91 10.13 8.36
N CYS A 25 11.12 9.38 7.58
CA CYS A 25 10.99 7.93 7.68
C CYS A 25 12.20 7.12 7.18
N GLY A 26 13.26 7.77 6.69
CA GLY A 26 14.44 7.11 6.11
C GLY A 26 14.35 6.82 4.61
N LYS A 27 13.26 7.20 3.93
CA LYS A 27 13.14 7.08 2.46
C LYS A 27 14.17 7.96 1.74
N THR A 28 14.99 7.35 0.88
CA THR A 28 16.00 8.07 0.08
C THR A 28 15.36 8.80 -1.12
N PRO A 29 16.04 9.80 -1.71
CA PRO A 29 15.59 10.45 -2.94
C PRO A 29 15.36 9.48 -4.12
N ASP A 30 16.26 8.51 -4.31
CA ASP A 30 16.13 7.50 -5.37
C ASP A 30 14.89 6.64 -5.20
N LEU A 31 14.64 6.20 -3.97
CA LEU A 31 13.43 5.45 -3.65
C LEU A 31 12.18 6.30 -3.84
N ALA A 32 12.22 7.59 -3.47
CA ALA A 32 11.10 8.50 -3.63
C ALA A 32 10.73 8.72 -5.10
N ARG A 33 11.70 9.02 -5.98
CA ARG A 33 11.43 9.21 -7.41
C ARG A 33 10.89 7.95 -8.08
N MET A 34 11.34 6.76 -7.65
CA MET A 34 10.82 5.49 -8.16
C MET A 34 9.41 5.17 -7.64
N GLN A 35 9.06 5.55 -6.41
CA GLN A 35 7.68 5.51 -5.93
C GLN A 35 6.77 6.46 -6.73
N ASP A 36 7.24 7.68 -7.02
CA ASP A 36 6.50 8.63 -7.84
C ASP A 36 6.28 8.10 -9.27
N LEU A 37 7.31 7.47 -9.87
CA LEU A 37 7.19 6.83 -11.18
C LEU A 37 6.21 5.65 -11.16
N LEU A 38 6.23 4.81 -10.12
CA LEU A 38 5.27 3.71 -9.98
C LEU A 38 3.83 4.24 -9.87
N ILE A 39 3.61 5.32 -9.13
CA ILE A 39 2.28 5.95 -9.07
C ILE A 39 1.89 6.53 -10.44
N TYR A 40 2.81 7.18 -11.14
CA TYR A 40 2.56 7.71 -12.48
C TYR A 40 2.14 6.61 -13.47
N THR A 41 2.89 5.50 -13.55
CA THR A 41 2.55 4.39 -14.46
C THR A 41 1.28 3.66 -14.03
N THR A 42 0.99 3.59 -12.72
CA THR A 42 -0.25 3.03 -12.19
C THR A 42 -1.47 3.89 -12.53
N LYS A 43 -1.36 5.22 -12.50
CA LYS A 43 -2.40 6.14 -13.01
C LYS A 43 -2.60 5.96 -14.52
N GLY A 44 -1.52 5.76 -15.28
CA GLY A 44 -1.56 5.41 -16.69
C GLY A 44 -2.33 4.11 -16.98
N LEU A 45 -1.96 3.03 -16.29
CA LEU A 45 -2.67 1.74 -16.34
C LEU A 45 -4.15 1.90 -15.97
N SER A 46 -4.44 2.66 -14.91
CA SER A 46 -5.81 2.92 -14.47
C SER A 46 -6.64 3.71 -15.49
N THR A 47 -5.99 4.57 -16.27
CA THR A 47 -6.64 5.28 -17.38
C THR A 47 -7.02 4.31 -18.50
N VAL A 48 -6.12 3.38 -18.83
CA VAL A 48 -6.38 2.31 -19.81
C VAL A 48 -7.53 1.41 -19.37
N THR A 49 -7.51 0.93 -18.12
CA THR A 49 -8.58 0.05 -17.60
C THR A 49 -9.93 0.77 -17.52
N THR A 50 -9.94 2.06 -17.20
CA THR A 50 -11.16 2.90 -17.20
C THR A 50 -11.72 3.05 -18.61
N ALA A 51 -10.87 3.34 -19.60
CA ALA A 51 -11.28 3.46 -21.00
C ALA A 51 -11.79 2.14 -21.60
N LEU A 52 -11.20 1.01 -21.22
CA LEU A 52 -11.68 -0.32 -21.63
C LEU A 52 -13.06 -0.64 -21.02
N ARG A 53 -13.29 -0.35 -19.74
CA ARG A 53 -14.63 -0.50 -19.14
C ARG A 53 -15.68 0.37 -19.85
N ALA A 54 -15.31 1.57 -20.29
CA ALA A 54 -16.19 2.42 -21.08
C ALA A 54 -16.50 1.85 -22.49
N GLN A 55 -15.66 0.95 -23.00
CA GLN A 55 -15.89 0.18 -24.23
C GLN A 55 -16.69 -1.12 -23.99
N GLY A 56 -17.05 -1.42 -22.74
CA GLY A 56 -17.76 -2.64 -22.36
C GLY A 56 -16.84 -3.85 -22.11
N GLU A 57 -15.52 -3.64 -22.05
CA GLU A 57 -14.55 -4.70 -21.76
C GLU A 57 -14.45 -4.98 -20.25
N GLU A 58 -14.29 -6.26 -19.89
CA GLU A 58 -14.02 -6.67 -18.52
C GLU A 58 -12.53 -6.59 -18.19
N ILE A 59 -12.23 -6.19 -16.95
CA ILE A 59 -10.85 -6.12 -16.42
C ILE A 59 -10.67 -7.23 -15.40
N SER A 60 -9.66 -8.08 -15.63
CA SER A 60 -9.39 -9.23 -14.76
C SER A 60 -9.04 -8.82 -13.33
N SER A 61 -9.37 -9.68 -12.37
CA SER A 61 -8.98 -9.51 -10.96
C SER A 61 -7.47 -9.38 -10.80
N LEU A 62 -6.68 -10.11 -11.59
CA LEU A 62 -5.22 -9.99 -11.59
C LEU A 62 -4.75 -8.55 -11.81
N VAL A 63 -5.32 -7.83 -12.78
CA VAL A 63 -4.97 -6.43 -13.05
C VAL A 63 -5.43 -5.54 -11.90
N ASN A 64 -6.62 -5.80 -11.35
CA ASN A 64 -7.13 -5.06 -10.19
C ASN A 64 -6.19 -5.20 -8.99
N HIS A 65 -5.81 -6.43 -8.64
CA HIS A 65 -4.89 -6.73 -7.54
C HIS A 65 -3.52 -6.11 -7.78
N TYR A 66 -3.04 -6.11 -9.02
CA TYR A 66 -1.75 -5.51 -9.37
C TYR A 66 -1.72 -3.99 -9.13
N ILE A 67 -2.83 -3.30 -9.41
CA ILE A 67 -2.97 -1.85 -9.11
C ILE A 67 -3.08 -1.65 -7.59
N THR A 68 -3.83 -2.49 -6.88
CA THR A 68 -3.93 -2.48 -5.42
C THR A 68 -2.55 -2.58 -4.77
N ILE A 69 -1.74 -3.57 -5.16
CA ILE A 69 -0.42 -3.78 -4.56
C ILE A 69 0.58 -2.68 -4.96
N ASN A 70 0.50 -2.10 -6.19
CA ASN A 70 1.29 -0.91 -6.54
C ASN A 70 1.05 0.26 -5.56
N LEU A 71 -0.22 0.55 -5.25
CA LEU A 71 -0.56 1.61 -4.31
C LEU A 71 -0.05 1.28 -2.90
N PHE A 72 -0.30 0.06 -2.42
CA PHE A 72 0.14 -0.42 -1.11
C PHE A 72 1.65 -0.25 -0.93
N THR A 73 2.45 -0.71 -1.88
CA THR A 73 3.92 -0.71 -1.79
C THR A 73 4.51 0.71 -1.63
N THR A 74 3.75 1.76 -1.99
CA THR A 74 4.16 3.16 -1.83
C THR A 74 3.64 3.85 -0.56
N ILE A 75 2.94 3.12 0.32
CA ILE A 75 2.55 3.60 1.64
C ILE A 75 3.80 3.84 2.49
N THR A 76 3.72 4.80 3.40
CA THR A 76 4.81 5.13 4.34
C THR A 76 5.23 3.87 5.11
N ASN A 77 6.53 3.61 5.17
CA ASN A 77 7.11 2.47 5.88
C ASN A 77 6.68 1.09 5.34
N ALA A 78 6.25 0.99 4.08
CA ALA A 78 5.87 -0.28 3.46
C ALA A 78 7.04 -1.01 2.78
N ASN A 79 7.81 -0.32 1.94
CA ASN A 79 8.91 -0.95 1.20
C ASN A 79 10.05 0.04 0.93
N PHE A 80 11.29 -0.38 1.22
CA PHE A 80 12.52 0.40 1.04
C PHE A 80 13.48 -0.18 0.00
N ASP A 81 13.07 -1.23 -0.72
CA ASP A 81 13.87 -1.91 -1.71
C ASP A 81 13.66 -1.29 -3.10
N ASN A 82 14.70 -0.61 -3.61
CA ASN A 82 14.66 0.02 -4.93
C ASN A 82 14.38 -0.98 -6.06
N GLU A 83 14.90 -2.21 -5.97
CA GLU A 83 14.80 -3.21 -7.02
C GLU A 83 13.34 -3.61 -7.26
N ILE A 84 12.55 -3.71 -6.19
CA ILE A 84 11.11 -3.95 -6.25
C ILE A 84 10.41 -2.85 -7.05
N PHE A 85 10.78 -1.58 -6.89
CA PHE A 85 10.11 -0.51 -7.64
C PHE A 85 10.46 -0.53 -9.13
N TYR A 86 11.71 -0.83 -9.52
CA TYR A 86 12.04 -1.03 -10.93
C TYR A 86 11.23 -2.19 -11.53
N GLN A 87 11.19 -3.34 -10.86
CA GLN A 87 10.43 -4.51 -11.30
C GLN A 87 8.95 -4.17 -11.48
N ARG A 88 8.32 -3.57 -10.46
CA ARG A 88 6.90 -3.21 -10.50
C ARG A 88 6.58 -2.20 -11.58
N VAL A 89 7.47 -1.23 -11.85
CA VAL A 89 7.27 -0.28 -12.95
C VAL A 89 7.29 -1.02 -14.30
N PHE A 90 8.25 -1.89 -14.56
CA PHE A 90 8.28 -2.67 -15.80
C PHE A 90 7.05 -3.56 -15.98
N GLU A 91 6.65 -4.27 -14.92
CA GLU A 91 5.47 -5.14 -14.94
C GLU A 91 4.18 -4.32 -15.17
N THR A 92 4.07 -3.14 -14.56
CA THR A 92 2.95 -2.21 -14.77
C THR A 92 2.89 -1.71 -16.21
N LEU A 93 4.04 -1.35 -16.80
CA LEU A 93 4.13 -0.93 -18.19
C LEU A 93 3.73 -2.05 -19.16
N LYS A 94 4.20 -3.28 -18.91
CA LYS A 94 3.82 -4.45 -19.70
C LYS A 94 2.30 -4.69 -19.67
N LEU A 95 1.69 -4.74 -18.48
CA LEU A 95 0.25 -4.91 -18.33
C LEU A 95 -0.53 -3.77 -19.01
N LYS A 96 -0.05 -2.53 -18.87
CA LYS A 96 -0.63 -1.36 -19.51
C LYS A 96 -0.60 -1.48 -21.03
N ASP A 97 0.53 -1.88 -21.61
CA ASP A 97 0.70 -1.96 -23.06
C ASP A 97 -0.15 -3.10 -23.67
N GLU A 98 -0.25 -4.24 -22.99
CA GLU A 98 -1.14 -5.35 -23.35
C GLU A 98 -2.62 -4.92 -23.38
N LEU A 99 -3.06 -4.14 -22.40
CA LEU A 99 -4.43 -3.62 -22.34
C LEU A 99 -4.66 -2.45 -23.30
N LEU A 100 -3.67 -1.57 -23.48
CA LEU A 100 -3.73 -0.44 -24.39
C LEU A 100 -3.90 -0.92 -25.84
N ALA A 101 -3.38 -2.09 -26.21
CA ALA A 101 -3.59 -2.70 -27.52
C ALA A 101 -5.07 -2.95 -27.84
N LYS A 102 -5.93 -3.10 -26.82
CA LYS A 102 -7.37 -3.35 -26.96
C LYS A 102 -8.20 -2.06 -27.10
N ILE A 103 -7.63 -0.89 -26.83
CA ILE A 103 -8.35 0.39 -26.93
C ILE A 103 -8.49 0.80 -28.39
N VAL A 104 -9.75 1.04 -28.81
CA VAL A 104 -10.09 1.49 -30.18
C VAL A 104 -9.61 2.91 -30.48
N ASP A 105 -9.88 3.88 -29.60
CA ASP A 105 -9.44 5.27 -29.76
C ASP A 105 -8.53 5.72 -28.61
N LYS A 106 -7.28 6.04 -28.96
CA LYS A 106 -6.22 6.40 -28.01
C LYS A 106 -5.97 7.90 -27.94
N ARG A 107 -6.63 8.71 -28.78
CA ARG A 107 -6.33 10.15 -28.95
C ARG A 107 -6.54 10.99 -27.69
N ALA A 108 -7.51 10.60 -26.86
CA ALA A 108 -7.84 11.29 -25.62
C ALA A 108 -7.06 10.76 -24.41
N LEU A 109 -6.17 9.78 -24.57
CA LEU A 109 -5.42 9.21 -23.46
C LEU A 109 -4.26 10.13 -23.04
N PRO A 110 -4.04 10.34 -21.73
CA PRO A 110 -2.93 11.15 -21.24
C PRO A 110 -1.59 10.46 -21.51
N GLU A 111 -0.51 11.22 -21.45
CA GLU A 111 0.85 10.71 -21.68
C GLU A 111 1.18 9.52 -20.75
N ALA A 112 0.69 9.50 -19.51
CA ALA A 112 0.92 8.37 -18.59
C ALA A 112 0.36 7.04 -19.12
N ALA A 113 -0.73 7.07 -19.88
CA ALA A 113 -1.30 5.88 -20.51
C ALA A 113 -0.47 5.41 -21.71
N LEU A 114 0.18 6.34 -22.42
CA LEU A 114 0.90 6.09 -23.67
C LEU A 114 2.40 5.83 -23.49
N TRP A 115 3.00 6.42 -22.45
CA TRP A 115 4.43 6.31 -22.18
C TRP A 115 4.80 4.87 -21.80
N THR A 116 5.96 4.42 -22.28
CA THR A 116 6.54 3.12 -22.00
C THR A 116 8.07 3.22 -21.96
N ALA A 117 8.72 2.17 -21.49
CA ALA A 117 10.16 2.07 -21.34
C ALA A 117 10.59 0.60 -21.28
N THR A 118 11.80 0.34 -21.72
CA THR A 118 12.42 -1.00 -21.81
C THR A 118 13.72 -1.10 -21.03
N THR A 119 14.34 0.03 -20.66
CA THR A 119 15.59 0.06 -19.91
C THR A 119 15.47 0.84 -18.59
N ARG A 120 16.38 0.60 -17.64
CA ARG A 120 16.39 1.32 -16.36
C ARG A 120 16.73 2.79 -16.55
N GLU A 121 17.59 3.10 -17.51
CA GLU A 121 17.99 4.46 -17.84
C GLU A 121 16.77 5.29 -18.31
N GLU A 122 15.86 4.69 -19.08
CA GLU A 122 14.60 5.33 -19.48
C GLU A 122 13.67 5.57 -18.28
N LEU A 123 13.57 4.61 -17.36
CA LEU A 123 12.83 4.78 -16.11
C LEU A 123 13.44 5.91 -15.26
N ASP A 124 14.75 5.94 -15.12
CA ASP A 124 15.47 6.96 -14.37
C ASP A 124 15.24 8.35 -14.95
N GLN A 125 15.37 8.50 -16.27
CA GLN A 125 15.09 9.77 -16.97
C GLN A 125 13.65 10.23 -16.77
N LYS A 126 12.67 9.33 -16.86
CA LYS A 126 11.27 9.67 -16.64
C LYS A 126 10.98 10.05 -15.18
N SER A 127 11.58 9.34 -14.23
CA SER A 127 11.35 9.55 -12.78
C SER A 127 11.73 10.94 -12.29
N VAL A 128 12.66 11.62 -12.98
CA VAL A 128 13.11 12.99 -12.65
C VAL A 128 12.50 14.06 -13.56
N SER A 129 11.62 13.67 -14.49
CA SER A 129 10.98 14.61 -15.41
C SER A 129 9.94 15.50 -14.69
N ALA A 130 9.63 16.66 -15.27
CA ALA A 130 8.65 17.59 -14.71
C ALA A 130 7.19 17.08 -14.70
N GLN A 131 6.94 15.89 -15.26
CA GLN A 131 5.63 15.26 -15.41
C GLN A 131 5.34 14.24 -14.30
N VAL A 132 6.36 13.83 -13.55
CA VAL A 132 6.27 12.80 -12.50
C VAL A 132 6.46 13.45 -11.14
N GLY A 133 5.73 12.93 -10.14
CA GLY A 133 5.78 13.40 -8.76
C GLY A 133 4.80 14.54 -8.44
N VAL A 134 4.74 14.88 -7.17
CA VAL A 134 3.73 15.79 -6.59
C VAL A 134 3.76 17.19 -7.22
N LEU A 135 4.96 17.71 -7.50
CA LEU A 135 5.16 19.07 -8.03
C LEU A 135 4.92 19.19 -9.55
N ALA A 136 4.51 18.11 -10.21
CA ALA A 136 4.05 18.16 -11.60
C ALA A 136 2.78 19.01 -11.73
N SER A 137 1.85 18.90 -10.76
CA SER A 137 0.69 19.79 -10.66
C SER A 137 1.09 21.16 -10.13
N LYS A 138 0.96 22.22 -10.93
CA LYS A 138 1.44 23.57 -10.58
C LYS A 138 0.49 24.33 -9.66
N ASN A 139 -0.81 24.31 -9.95
CA ASN A 139 -1.83 24.91 -9.09
C ASN A 139 -1.87 24.17 -7.74
N GLU A 140 -1.78 24.93 -6.64
CA GLU A 140 -1.65 24.39 -5.29
C GLU A 140 -2.92 23.68 -4.81
N ASP A 141 -4.10 24.23 -5.07
CA ASP A 141 -5.38 23.65 -4.66
C ASP A 141 -5.66 22.35 -5.43
N VAL A 142 -5.43 22.37 -6.75
CA VAL A 142 -5.56 21.17 -7.61
C VAL A 142 -4.56 20.11 -7.16
N ARG A 143 -3.30 20.48 -6.89
CA ARG A 143 -2.28 19.56 -6.36
C ARG A 143 -2.71 18.97 -5.02
N SER A 144 -3.23 19.80 -4.11
CA SER A 144 -3.69 19.36 -2.78
C SER A 144 -4.80 18.31 -2.91
N LEU A 145 -5.82 18.56 -3.73
CA LEU A 145 -6.93 17.63 -3.92
C LEU A 145 -6.49 16.33 -4.63
N ARG A 146 -5.66 16.41 -5.68
CA ARG A 146 -5.14 15.22 -6.39
C ARG A 146 -4.33 14.31 -5.47
N GLU A 147 -3.49 14.89 -4.62
CA GLU A 147 -2.68 14.12 -3.68
C GLU A 147 -3.51 13.60 -2.50
N LEU A 148 -4.47 14.38 -1.99
CA LEU A 148 -5.43 13.91 -0.98
C LEU A 148 -6.21 12.68 -1.46
N ILE A 149 -6.74 12.73 -2.70
CA ILE A 149 -7.40 11.59 -3.34
C ILE A 149 -6.41 10.43 -3.48
N THR A 150 -5.21 10.67 -4.03
CA THR A 150 -4.19 9.63 -4.24
C THR A 150 -3.85 8.92 -2.91
N TYR A 151 -3.71 9.66 -1.81
CA TYR A 151 -3.39 9.10 -0.50
C TYR A 151 -4.57 8.35 0.12
N GLY A 152 -5.80 8.85 -0.05
CA GLY A 152 -7.02 8.11 0.32
C GLY A 152 -7.13 6.79 -0.44
N LEU A 153 -6.82 6.78 -1.74
CA LEU A 153 -6.83 5.57 -2.56
C LEU A 153 -5.74 4.57 -2.15
N LYS A 154 -4.56 5.03 -1.70
CA LYS A 154 -3.55 4.13 -1.11
C LYS A 154 -4.09 3.43 0.14
N GLY A 155 -4.77 4.16 1.02
CA GLY A 155 -5.41 3.58 2.20
C GLY A 155 -6.50 2.55 1.84
N LEU A 156 -7.37 2.90 0.89
CA LEU A 156 -8.38 1.98 0.36
C LEU A 156 -7.76 0.71 -0.24
N ALA A 157 -6.68 0.86 -1.02
CA ALA A 157 -5.95 -0.26 -1.59
C ALA A 157 -5.36 -1.19 -0.51
N ALA A 158 -4.91 -0.65 0.62
CA ALA A 158 -4.42 -1.46 1.73
C ALA A 158 -5.52 -2.37 2.30
N TYR A 159 -6.72 -1.84 2.51
CA TYR A 159 -7.85 -2.66 2.97
C TYR A 159 -8.24 -3.72 1.95
N LEU A 160 -8.29 -3.35 0.67
CA LEU A 160 -8.63 -4.28 -0.40
C LEU A 160 -7.60 -5.40 -0.54
N LYS A 161 -6.29 -5.11 -0.41
CA LYS A 161 -5.23 -6.12 -0.40
C LYS A 161 -5.53 -7.20 0.64
N HIS A 162 -5.80 -6.81 1.88
CA HIS A 162 -6.09 -7.77 2.95
C HIS A 162 -7.37 -8.57 2.72
N ALA A 163 -8.42 -7.94 2.18
CA ALA A 163 -9.61 -8.68 1.77
C ALA A 163 -9.30 -9.70 0.67
N ASN A 164 -8.46 -9.34 -0.30
CA ASN A 164 -8.07 -10.22 -1.40
C ASN A 164 -7.27 -11.44 -0.92
N GLU A 165 -6.40 -11.31 0.09
CA GLU A 165 -5.68 -12.46 0.69
C GLU A 165 -6.63 -13.49 1.33
N LEU A 166 -7.82 -13.05 1.74
CA LEU A 166 -8.88 -13.89 2.29
C LEU A 166 -9.88 -14.34 1.21
N ASN A 167 -9.58 -14.10 -0.06
CA ASN A 167 -10.44 -14.39 -1.22
C ASN A 167 -11.75 -13.59 -1.25
N TYR A 168 -11.78 -12.41 -0.63
CA TYR A 168 -12.86 -11.45 -0.76
C TYR A 168 -12.43 -10.35 -1.75
N ASP A 169 -13.26 -10.09 -2.75
CA ASP A 169 -12.97 -9.11 -3.79
C ASP A 169 -14.26 -8.42 -4.25
N ASP A 170 -14.14 -7.15 -4.63
CA ASP A 170 -15.24 -6.38 -5.24
C ASP A 170 -14.70 -5.56 -6.41
N ALA A 171 -15.07 -5.99 -7.62
CA ALA A 171 -14.67 -5.34 -8.86
C ALA A 171 -15.15 -3.89 -8.96
N LYS A 172 -16.20 -3.48 -8.24
CA LYS A 172 -16.70 -2.11 -8.23
C LYS A 172 -15.77 -1.18 -7.44
N ILE A 173 -15.24 -1.64 -6.30
CA ILE A 173 -14.24 -0.90 -5.53
C ILE A 173 -13.00 -0.70 -6.39
N SER A 174 -12.54 -1.77 -7.04
CA SER A 174 -11.40 -1.73 -7.97
C SER A 174 -11.64 -0.78 -9.15
N ALA A 175 -12.84 -0.80 -9.74
CA ALA A 175 -13.21 0.08 -10.84
C ALA A 175 -13.23 1.56 -10.42
N PHE A 176 -13.78 1.87 -9.23
CA PHE A 176 -13.74 3.23 -8.70
C PHE A 176 -12.31 3.70 -8.44
N MET A 177 -11.49 2.88 -7.77
CA MET A 177 -10.11 3.23 -7.44
C MET A 177 -9.31 3.58 -8.71
N GLN A 178 -9.49 2.80 -9.78
CA GLN A 178 -8.85 3.04 -11.07
C GLN A 178 -9.39 4.31 -11.75
N LYS A 179 -10.72 4.52 -11.76
CA LYS A 179 -11.33 5.76 -12.27
C LYS A 179 -10.81 6.99 -11.54
N ALA A 180 -10.74 6.94 -10.21
CA ALA A 180 -10.27 8.04 -9.37
C ALA A 180 -8.78 8.34 -9.59
N LEU A 181 -7.94 7.30 -9.70
CA LEU A 181 -6.53 7.48 -10.10
C LEU A 181 -6.39 8.16 -11.46
N ALA A 182 -7.15 7.70 -12.47
CA ALA A 182 -7.14 8.30 -13.80
C ALA A 182 -7.58 9.77 -13.78
N ALA A 183 -8.62 10.09 -13.01
CA ALA A 183 -9.11 11.47 -12.84
C ALA A 183 -8.05 12.41 -12.24
N THR A 184 -7.09 11.91 -11.43
CA THR A 184 -5.99 12.75 -10.94
C THR A 184 -4.96 13.16 -12.00
N LEU A 185 -5.08 12.65 -13.24
CA LEU A 185 -4.31 13.10 -14.41
C LEU A 185 -5.11 14.01 -15.35
N ASP A 186 -6.41 14.21 -15.10
CA ASP A 186 -7.28 14.99 -15.97
C ASP A 186 -7.22 16.47 -15.57
N ASP A 187 -6.54 17.28 -16.40
CA ASP A 187 -6.40 18.74 -16.21
C ASP A 187 -7.68 19.52 -16.58
N SER A 188 -8.72 18.87 -17.11
CA SER A 188 -9.99 19.52 -17.40
C SER A 188 -10.94 19.59 -16.20
N LEU A 189 -10.69 18.81 -15.15
CA LEU A 189 -11.51 18.79 -13.94
C LEU A 189 -11.38 20.09 -13.15
N SER A 190 -12.53 20.64 -12.78
CA SER A 190 -12.64 21.77 -11.87
C SER A 190 -12.28 21.39 -10.43
N THR A 191 -12.01 22.40 -9.61
CA THR A 191 -11.80 22.23 -8.16
C THR A 191 -13.02 21.60 -7.50
N GLU A 192 -14.24 21.99 -7.89
CA GLU A 192 -15.50 21.45 -7.38
C GLU A 192 -15.64 19.95 -7.70
N GLU A 193 -15.27 19.53 -8.90
CA GLU A 193 -15.28 18.11 -9.29
C GLU A 193 -14.24 17.29 -8.51
N LEU A 194 -13.06 17.86 -8.24
CA LEU A 194 -12.04 17.22 -7.41
C LEU A 194 -12.46 17.13 -5.92
N ILE A 195 -13.18 18.13 -5.40
CA ILE A 195 -13.79 18.06 -4.06
C ILE A 195 -14.85 16.95 -4.02
N ALA A 196 -15.71 16.88 -5.03
CA ALA A 196 -16.71 15.82 -5.13
C ALA A 196 -16.06 14.43 -5.19
N LEU A 197 -14.98 14.27 -5.97
CA LEU A 197 -14.22 13.03 -6.06
C LEU A 197 -13.51 12.68 -4.74
N THR A 198 -13.08 13.67 -3.96
CA THR A 198 -12.54 13.46 -2.61
C THR A 198 -13.59 12.86 -1.67
N LEU A 199 -14.81 13.42 -1.68
CA LEU A 199 -15.93 12.88 -0.89
C LEU A 199 -16.35 11.48 -1.37
N GLU A 200 -16.37 11.26 -2.68
CA GLU A 200 -16.64 9.93 -3.26
C GLU A 200 -15.57 8.92 -2.84
N THR A 201 -14.30 9.32 -2.78
CA THR A 201 -13.20 8.49 -2.26
C THR A 201 -13.44 8.08 -0.82
N GLY A 202 -13.96 8.97 0.03
CA GLY A 202 -14.36 8.66 1.41
C GLY A 202 -15.49 7.61 1.47
N LYS A 203 -16.50 7.73 0.62
CA LYS A 203 -17.58 6.72 0.49
C LYS A 203 -17.00 5.34 0.16
N TRP A 204 -16.14 5.24 -0.84
CA TRP A 204 -15.51 3.97 -1.22
C TRP A 204 -14.51 3.46 -0.17
N GLY A 205 -13.93 4.36 0.63
CA GLY A 205 -13.20 4.01 1.84
C GLY A 205 -14.06 3.19 2.82
N VAL A 206 -15.33 3.59 3.03
CA VAL A 206 -16.28 2.83 3.87
C VAL A 206 -16.56 1.46 3.26
N GLU A 207 -16.80 1.36 1.96
CA GLU A 207 -17.05 0.09 1.27
C GLU A 207 -15.84 -0.86 1.37
N GLY A 208 -14.61 -0.34 1.20
CA GLY A 208 -13.38 -1.13 1.36
C GLY A 208 -13.18 -1.65 2.78
N MET A 209 -13.45 -0.82 3.79
CA MET A 209 -13.41 -1.25 5.19
C MET A 209 -14.49 -2.29 5.49
N ALA A 210 -15.71 -2.13 4.97
CA ALA A 210 -16.80 -3.10 5.16
C ALA A 210 -16.50 -4.46 4.52
N LEU A 211 -15.86 -4.47 3.34
CA LEU A 211 -15.39 -5.69 2.70
C LEU A 211 -14.34 -6.39 3.57
N LEU A 212 -13.35 -5.66 4.09
CA LEU A 212 -12.30 -6.22 4.95
C LEU A 212 -12.86 -6.71 6.30
N ASP A 213 -13.78 -5.97 6.91
CA ASP A 213 -14.48 -6.38 8.13
C ASP A 213 -15.21 -7.71 7.91
N THR A 214 -15.96 -7.82 6.80
CA THR A 214 -16.63 -9.05 6.41
C THR A 214 -15.61 -10.19 6.21
N ALA A 215 -14.53 -9.94 5.48
CA ALA A 215 -13.51 -10.94 5.19
C ALA A 215 -12.90 -11.50 6.48
N ASN A 216 -12.49 -10.63 7.40
CA ASN A 216 -11.89 -11.02 8.68
C ASN A 216 -12.89 -11.74 9.58
N THR A 217 -14.07 -11.16 9.80
CA THR A 217 -15.06 -11.69 10.77
C THR A 217 -15.67 -13.01 10.29
N LYS A 218 -15.86 -13.19 8.98
CA LYS A 218 -16.35 -14.45 8.41
C LYS A 218 -15.29 -15.55 8.42
N THR A 219 -14.02 -15.20 8.31
CA THR A 219 -12.92 -16.18 8.31
C THR A 219 -12.50 -16.56 9.73
N TYR A 220 -12.35 -15.58 10.61
CA TYR A 220 -11.73 -15.77 11.94
C TYR A 220 -12.70 -15.63 13.12
N GLY A 221 -13.98 -15.32 12.84
CA GLY A 221 -15.03 -15.08 13.84
C GLY A 221 -15.14 -13.61 14.23
N ASN A 222 -16.26 -13.24 14.86
CA ASN A 222 -16.40 -11.87 15.38
C ASN A 222 -15.46 -11.68 16.58
N PRO A 223 -14.70 -10.56 16.64
CA PRO A 223 -13.90 -10.23 17.80
C PRO A 223 -14.72 -10.21 19.09
N GLU A 224 -14.13 -10.71 20.18
CA GLU A 224 -14.75 -10.75 21.50
C GLU A 224 -13.83 -10.18 22.59
N ILE A 225 -14.41 -9.80 23.73
CA ILE A 225 -13.65 -9.27 24.87
C ILE A 225 -12.57 -10.28 25.26
N THR A 226 -11.31 -9.83 25.22
CA THR A 226 -10.15 -10.69 25.42
C THR A 226 -9.15 -10.02 26.34
N LYS A 227 -8.59 -10.79 27.29
CA LYS A 227 -7.42 -10.38 28.06
C LYS A 227 -6.18 -10.91 27.34
N VAL A 228 -5.29 -10.01 26.94
CA VAL A 228 -4.06 -10.35 26.21
C VAL A 228 -2.88 -10.23 27.16
N ASN A 229 -2.04 -11.27 27.22
CA ASN A 229 -0.79 -11.21 27.97
C ASN A 229 0.20 -10.26 27.27
N ILE A 230 0.89 -9.43 28.06
CA ILE A 230 1.95 -8.52 27.59
C ILE A 230 3.34 -8.90 28.12
N GLY A 231 3.44 -9.98 28.91
CA GLY A 231 4.69 -10.60 29.30
C GLY A 231 5.16 -11.65 28.28
N VAL A 232 6.28 -12.31 28.58
CA VAL A 232 6.91 -13.33 27.72
C VAL A 232 7.01 -14.67 28.42
N GLY A 233 7.04 -15.74 27.62
CA GLY A 233 7.39 -17.10 28.04
C GLY A 233 8.89 -17.36 28.01
N ASN A 234 9.28 -18.64 28.12
CA ASN A 234 10.68 -19.08 28.18
C ASN A 234 11.13 -19.86 26.93
N ARG A 235 10.33 -19.88 25.87
CA ARG A 235 10.62 -20.58 24.61
C ARG A 235 11.10 -19.58 23.54
N PRO A 236 11.82 -20.05 22.50
CA PRO A 236 12.08 -19.21 21.33
C PRO A 236 10.75 -18.75 20.71
N GLY A 237 10.72 -17.52 20.20
CA GLY A 237 9.52 -16.92 19.64
C GLY A 237 9.73 -16.28 18.27
N ILE A 238 8.64 -16.16 17.50
CA ILE A 238 8.55 -15.32 16.30
C ILE A 238 7.62 -14.16 16.61
N LEU A 239 8.05 -12.93 16.30
CA LEU A 239 7.24 -11.72 16.45
C LEU A 239 6.62 -11.35 15.11
N ILE A 240 5.29 -11.41 15.00
CA ILE A 240 4.57 -10.97 13.81
C ILE A 240 4.01 -9.57 14.00
N SER A 241 4.24 -8.71 13.00
CA SER A 241 3.86 -7.30 13.01
C SER A 241 3.23 -6.91 11.67
N GLY A 242 2.52 -5.79 11.63
CA GLY A 242 1.68 -5.38 10.50
C GLY A 242 0.20 -5.69 10.74
N HIS A 243 -0.53 -6.13 9.72
CA HIS A 243 -1.99 -6.28 9.80
C HIS A 243 -2.54 -7.58 9.21
N ASP A 244 -1.74 -8.39 8.52
CA ASP A 244 -2.26 -9.50 7.73
C ASP A 244 -2.56 -10.74 8.59
N LEU A 245 -3.85 -11.03 8.78
CA LEU A 245 -4.31 -12.16 9.60
C LEU A 245 -4.14 -13.51 8.89
N ARG A 246 -4.04 -13.52 7.55
CA ARG A 246 -3.80 -14.76 6.79
C ARG A 246 -2.37 -15.24 6.99
N ASP A 247 -1.41 -14.32 7.03
CA ASP A 247 -0.02 -14.63 7.37
C ASP A 247 0.10 -15.20 8.80
N LEU A 248 -0.64 -14.63 9.76
CA LEU A 248 -0.69 -15.16 11.13
C LEU A 248 -1.25 -16.58 11.18
N GLU A 249 -2.35 -16.84 10.48
CA GLU A 249 -2.96 -18.18 10.41
C GLU A 249 -1.93 -19.21 9.95
N GLN A 250 -1.26 -18.94 8.82
CA GLN A 250 -0.24 -19.84 8.27
C GLN A 250 0.95 -20.02 9.22
N LEU A 251 1.39 -18.95 9.89
CA LEU A 251 2.46 -19.01 10.87
C LEU A 251 2.08 -19.87 12.08
N LEU A 252 0.87 -19.68 12.63
CA LEU A 252 0.37 -20.43 13.77
C LEU A 252 0.20 -21.92 13.44
N GLU A 253 -0.31 -22.24 12.25
CA GLU A 253 -0.41 -23.62 11.77
C GLU A 253 0.95 -24.30 11.65
N GLN A 254 1.95 -23.60 11.09
CA GLN A 254 3.29 -24.16 10.87
C GLN A 254 4.11 -24.28 12.17
N THR A 255 3.84 -23.44 13.17
CA THR A 255 4.58 -23.44 14.45
C THR A 255 3.98 -24.36 15.51
N GLN A 256 2.78 -24.89 15.29
CA GLN A 256 2.17 -25.86 16.20
C GLN A 256 3.07 -27.08 16.45
N GLY A 257 3.27 -27.42 17.73
CA GLY A 257 4.07 -28.57 18.15
C GLY A 257 5.59 -28.43 17.93
N THR A 258 6.08 -27.30 17.42
CA THR A 258 7.50 -27.17 17.01
C THR A 258 8.48 -26.87 18.13
N GLY A 259 8.04 -26.23 19.22
CA GLY A 259 8.99 -25.59 20.14
C GLY A 259 8.88 -24.08 20.19
N VAL A 260 8.28 -23.46 19.17
CA VAL A 260 8.32 -22.02 18.92
C VAL A 260 6.99 -21.35 19.26
N ASP A 261 7.08 -20.29 20.05
CA ASP A 261 5.94 -19.45 20.41
C ASP A 261 5.74 -18.33 19.37
N VAL A 262 4.52 -17.82 19.25
CA VAL A 262 4.16 -16.70 18.37
C VAL A 262 3.65 -15.53 19.21
N TYR A 263 4.19 -14.34 18.93
CA TYR A 263 3.81 -13.08 19.59
C TYR A 263 3.36 -12.07 18.53
N THR A 264 2.38 -11.24 18.87
CA THR A 264 1.98 -10.09 18.03
C THR A 264 2.74 -8.83 18.43
N HIS A 265 2.83 -7.86 17.52
CA HIS A 265 3.34 -6.53 17.78
C HIS A 265 2.52 -5.46 17.05
N SER A 266 2.42 -4.27 17.66
CA SER A 266 1.70 -3.11 17.13
C SER A 266 0.29 -3.47 16.64
N GLU A 267 0.05 -3.40 15.32
CA GLU A 267 -1.29 -3.55 14.72
C GLU A 267 -1.74 -5.01 14.58
N MET A 268 -0.88 -5.99 14.90
CA MET A 268 -1.28 -7.39 15.01
C MET A 268 -1.95 -7.71 16.35
N LEU A 269 -1.91 -6.81 17.34
CA LEU A 269 -2.57 -6.99 18.64
C LEU A 269 -4.03 -7.46 18.54
N PRO A 270 -4.88 -6.92 17.64
CA PRO A 270 -6.27 -7.34 17.52
C PRO A 270 -6.48 -8.78 17.09
N ALA A 271 -5.46 -9.46 16.56
CA ALA A 271 -5.55 -10.88 16.23
C ALA A 271 -5.95 -11.73 17.46
N HIS A 272 -5.50 -11.35 18.66
CA HIS A 272 -5.90 -12.01 19.91
C HIS A 272 -7.42 -11.98 20.16
N TYR A 273 -8.15 -11.05 19.54
CA TYR A 273 -9.57 -10.85 19.80
C TYR A 273 -10.43 -11.85 19.01
N TYR A 274 -9.88 -12.46 17.96
CA TYR A 274 -10.59 -13.38 17.08
C TYR A 274 -10.64 -14.80 17.66
N PRO A 275 -11.83 -15.42 17.79
CA PRO A 275 -11.96 -16.78 18.32
C PRO A 275 -11.12 -17.83 17.60
N ALA A 276 -10.95 -17.72 16.28
CA ALA A 276 -10.20 -18.70 15.48
C ALA A 276 -8.73 -18.84 15.91
N PHE A 277 -8.10 -17.78 16.42
CA PHE A 277 -6.70 -17.81 16.86
C PHE A 277 -6.53 -18.23 18.33
N LYS A 278 -7.59 -18.21 19.13
CA LYS A 278 -7.52 -18.58 20.56
C LYS A 278 -7.33 -20.08 20.81
N LYS A 279 -7.48 -20.92 19.78
CA LYS A 279 -7.26 -22.36 19.86
C LYS A 279 -5.77 -22.76 19.84
N TYR A 280 -4.85 -21.83 19.56
CA TYR A 280 -3.42 -22.12 19.43
C TYR A 280 -2.70 -21.87 20.76
N ASP A 281 -2.28 -22.94 21.44
CA ASP A 281 -1.59 -22.86 22.73
C ASP A 281 -0.23 -22.14 22.67
N ASN A 282 0.40 -22.10 21.49
CA ASN A 282 1.67 -21.41 21.26
C ASN A 282 1.49 -19.93 20.84
N PHE A 283 0.25 -19.41 20.84
CA PHE A 283 -0.03 -17.99 20.61
C PHE A 283 -0.07 -17.22 21.94
N VAL A 284 1.05 -16.60 22.31
CA VAL A 284 1.31 -16.26 23.73
C VAL A 284 0.76 -14.91 24.15
N GLY A 285 0.97 -13.87 23.35
CA GLY A 285 0.65 -12.50 23.78
C GLY A 285 1.08 -11.44 22.78
N ASN A 286 1.01 -10.19 23.22
CA ASN A 286 1.48 -9.04 22.46
C ASN A 286 2.73 -8.44 23.10
N TYR A 287 3.78 -8.31 22.31
CA TYR A 287 5.07 -7.78 22.76
C TYR A 287 5.24 -6.32 22.31
N GLY A 288 5.73 -5.47 23.21
CA GLY A 288 6.08 -4.09 22.92
C GLY A 288 4.89 -3.12 22.82
N ASN A 289 5.03 -2.11 21.99
CA ASN A 289 4.09 -1.01 21.82
C ASN A 289 3.81 -0.75 20.32
N ALA A 290 3.74 0.53 19.93
CA ALA A 290 3.50 0.94 18.55
C ALA A 290 4.80 0.92 17.73
N TRP A 291 4.62 0.78 16.43
CA TRP A 291 5.68 0.61 15.42
C TRP A 291 6.93 1.50 15.56
N TRP A 292 6.82 2.75 16.01
CA TRP A 292 7.96 3.67 16.04
C TRP A 292 9.04 3.28 17.07
N LYS A 293 8.71 2.44 18.07
CA LYS A 293 9.65 1.88 19.05
C LYS A 293 10.32 0.57 18.62
N GLN A 294 10.03 0.10 17.40
CA GLN A 294 10.48 -1.23 16.97
C GLN A 294 12.00 -1.42 16.97
N LYS A 295 12.80 -0.34 16.90
CA LYS A 295 14.27 -0.46 16.94
C LYS A 295 14.82 -0.95 18.27
N GLU A 296 14.11 -0.69 19.36
CA GLU A 296 14.45 -1.13 20.71
C GLU A 296 13.72 -2.45 21.02
N GLU A 297 12.45 -2.54 20.61
CA GLU A 297 11.60 -3.68 20.91
C GLU A 297 11.98 -4.92 20.07
N PHE A 298 12.28 -4.78 18.77
CA PHE A 298 12.71 -5.91 17.95
C PHE A 298 14.07 -6.46 18.39
N GLU A 299 15.01 -5.58 18.75
CA GLU A 299 16.32 -5.99 19.26
C GLU A 299 16.21 -6.79 20.57
N SER A 300 15.34 -6.34 21.48
CA SER A 300 15.10 -7.01 22.77
C SER A 300 14.21 -8.25 22.68
N PHE A 301 13.50 -8.45 21.57
CA PHE A 301 12.72 -9.67 21.34
C PHE A 301 13.61 -10.90 21.07
N HIS A 302 14.83 -10.68 20.55
CA HIS A 302 15.86 -11.69 20.23
C HIS A 302 15.52 -12.73 19.15
N GLY A 303 14.23 -13.06 18.95
CA GLY A 303 13.78 -13.98 17.92
C GLY A 303 13.56 -13.32 16.54
N PRO A 304 13.22 -14.11 15.51
CA PRO A 304 12.89 -13.58 14.19
C PRO A 304 11.65 -12.66 14.23
N ILE A 305 11.64 -11.65 13.36
CA ILE A 305 10.53 -10.73 13.18
C ILE A 305 9.94 -10.89 11.77
N LEU A 306 8.63 -11.11 11.69
CA LEU A 306 7.88 -11.18 10.44
C LEU A 306 7.05 -9.90 10.26
N MET A 307 7.39 -9.11 9.25
CA MET A 307 6.64 -7.91 8.86
C MET A 307 5.68 -8.26 7.73
N THR A 308 4.38 -8.33 8.04
CA THR A 308 3.32 -8.59 7.05
C THR A 308 3.00 -7.36 6.20
N THR A 309 3.17 -6.17 6.79
CA THR A 309 2.88 -4.87 6.17
C THR A 309 3.76 -3.76 6.75
N ASN A 310 3.51 -2.50 6.36
CA ASN A 310 3.97 -1.34 7.13
C ASN A 310 3.47 -1.41 8.59
N CYS A 311 4.16 -0.81 9.56
CA CYS A 311 5.29 0.12 9.41
C CYS A 311 6.63 -0.54 9.73
N VAL A 312 7.47 -0.74 8.72
CA VAL A 312 8.89 -1.09 8.86
C VAL A 312 9.71 0.19 8.94
N VAL A 313 10.51 0.37 9.98
CA VAL A 313 11.56 1.41 9.98
C VAL A 313 12.87 0.79 9.52
N PRO A 314 13.82 1.55 8.95
CA PRO A 314 15.14 1.02 8.61
C PRO A 314 15.76 0.27 9.80
N PRO A 315 16.04 -1.04 9.68
CA PRO A 315 16.43 -1.88 10.80
C PRO A 315 17.86 -1.55 11.26
N LYS A 316 18.15 -1.78 12.54
CA LYS A 316 19.54 -1.78 13.05
C LYS A 316 20.23 -3.08 12.62
N ASP A 317 21.54 -3.02 12.42
CA ASP A 317 22.36 -4.19 12.08
C ASP A 317 22.28 -5.33 13.11
N SER A 318 21.92 -5.03 14.37
CA SER A 318 21.77 -5.99 15.45
C SER A 318 20.67 -7.04 15.22
N TYR A 319 19.67 -6.74 14.38
CA TYR A 319 18.52 -7.62 14.12
C TYR A 319 18.07 -7.67 12.65
N LYS A 320 18.85 -7.07 11.74
CA LYS A 320 18.51 -6.99 10.30
C LYS A 320 18.56 -8.35 9.60
#